data_AF-A0A1X6XL94-F1
#
_entry.id   AF-A0A1X6XL94-F1
#
_cell.length_a   1.000
_cell.length_b   1.000
_cell.length_c   1.000
_cell.angle_alpha   90.00
_cell.angle_beta   90.00
_cell.angle_gamma   90.00
#
_symmetry.space_group_name_H-M   'P 1'
#
loop_
_entity.id
_entity.type
_entity.pdbx_description
1 polymer ?
#
loop_
_entity_poly.entity_id
_entity_poly.type
_entity_poly.pdbx_seq_one_letter_code
_entity_poly.pdbx_strand_id
1 'polypeptide(L)'
;MDELGVERVLRAVECIPSGRAAAYGEIGRVVGASPRFVARVLSSIGSTVTWWRVPNVRGALPAPLTARALPLWQEEGMPLTPDQRIDLSRAGVDPVAFDQCVRDALADLPSAGSEDSPA
;
A
#
# COMPACT_ATOMS: atom_id res chain seq x y z
N MET A 1 -12.66 -12.74 -3.35
CA MET A 1 -12.26 -11.34 -3.11
C MET A 1 -12.45 -10.65 -4.44
N ASP A 2 -13.03 -9.45 -4.50
CA ASP A 2 -13.20 -8.74 -5.78
C ASP A 2 -11.84 -8.57 -6.46
N GLU A 3 -11.62 -9.22 -7.61
CA GLU A 3 -10.32 -9.26 -8.31
C GLU A 3 -9.88 -7.87 -8.75
N LEU A 4 -10.84 -7.02 -9.14
CA LEU A 4 -10.57 -5.65 -9.52
C LEU A 4 -10.08 -4.82 -8.33
N GLY A 5 -10.76 -4.91 -7.18
CA GLY A 5 -10.32 -4.26 -5.94
C GLY A 5 -8.96 -4.76 -5.45
N VAL A 6 -8.66 -6.05 -5.64
CA VAL A 6 -7.34 -6.63 -5.36
C VAL A 6 -6.26 -5.98 -6.22
N GLU A 7 -6.46 -5.95 -7.53
CA GLU A 7 -5.50 -5.40 -8.49
C GLU A 7 -5.23 -3.91 -8.21
N ARG A 8 -6.29 -3.14 -7.92
CA ARG A 8 -6.14 -1.72 -7.54
C ARG A 8 -5.26 -1.53 -6.31
N VAL A 9 -5.42 -2.38 -5.29
CA VAL A 9 -4.58 -2.33 -4.08
C VAL A 9 -3.12 -2.62 -4.42
N LEU A 10 -2.85 -3.66 -5.21
CA LEU A 10 -1.48 -4.03 -5.57
C LEU A 10 -0.79 -2.90 -6.34
N ARG A 11 -1.43 -2.35 -7.38
CA ARG A 11 -0.89 -1.23 -8.16
C ARG A 11 -0.68 0.03 -7.33
N ALA A 12 -1.58 0.32 -6.39
CA ALA A 12 -1.40 1.45 -5.49
C ALA A 12 -0.19 1.28 -4.56
N VAL A 13 0.14 0.06 -4.15
CA VAL A 13 1.34 -0.22 -3.34
C VAL A 13 2.62 -0.05 -4.16
N GLU A 14 2.61 -0.43 -5.44
CA GLU A 14 3.74 -0.23 -6.34
C GLU A 14 4.06 1.25 -6.59
N CYS A 15 3.05 2.13 -6.48
CA CYS A 15 3.23 3.58 -6.55
C CYS A 15 3.97 4.20 -5.36
N ILE A 16 4.19 3.46 -4.26
CA ILE A 16 4.91 4.00 -3.10
C ILE A 16 6.41 4.05 -3.43
N PRO A 17 7.07 5.23 -3.46
CA PRO A 17 8.49 5.31 -3.78
C PRO A 17 9.39 4.63 -2.74
N SER A 18 10.63 4.31 -3.14
CA SER A 18 11.66 3.86 -2.18
C SER A 18 11.89 4.90 -1.08
N GLY A 19 12.02 4.44 0.16
CA GLY A 19 12.19 5.31 1.33
C GLY A 19 10.92 6.06 1.75
N ARG A 20 9.78 5.73 1.13
CA ARG A 20 8.46 6.27 1.47
C ARG A 20 7.47 5.18 1.89
N ALA A 21 6.49 5.56 2.69
CA ALA A 21 5.49 4.65 3.24
C ALA A 21 4.08 5.27 3.21
N ALA A 22 3.08 4.41 3.07
CA ALA A 22 1.67 4.77 3.13
C ALA A 22 0.92 3.76 4.00
N ALA A 23 0.13 4.22 4.97
CA ALA A 23 -0.64 3.33 5.82
C ALA A 23 -1.82 2.70 5.07
N TYR A 24 -2.37 1.60 5.57
CA TYR A 24 -3.55 0.94 4.97
C TYR A 24 -4.72 1.90 4.67
N GLY A 25 -4.91 2.93 5.48
CA GLY A 25 -5.95 3.93 5.25
C GLY A 25 -5.68 4.84 4.06
N GLU A 26 -4.43 5.16 3.80
CA GLU A 26 -4.02 5.96 2.65
C GLU A 26 -4.23 5.18 1.35
N ILE A 27 -3.81 3.91 1.34
CA ILE A 27 -4.08 2.99 0.21
C ILE A 27 -5.59 2.83 0.00
N GLY A 28 -6.34 2.59 1.08
CA GLY A 28 -7.79 2.45 1.02
C GLY A 28 -8.48 3.69 0.43
N ARG A 29 -8.03 4.88 0.83
CA ARG A 29 -8.55 6.16 0.32
C ARG A 29 -8.40 6.28 -1.19
N VAL A 30 -7.21 6.00 -1.74
CA VAL A 30 -6.92 6.20 -3.16
C VAL A 30 -7.56 5.15 -4.08
N VAL A 31 -7.81 3.94 -3.57
CA VAL A 31 -8.43 2.85 -4.34
C VAL A 31 -9.93 2.68 -4.08
N GLY A 32 -10.52 3.46 -3.15
CA GLY A 32 -11.93 3.34 -2.78
C GLY A 32 -12.27 2.09 -1.94
N ALA A 33 -11.34 1.63 -1.10
CA ALA A 33 -11.51 0.44 -0.27
C ALA A 33 -11.30 0.71 1.23
N SER A 34 -11.82 -0.18 2.08
CA SER A 34 -11.56 -0.07 3.52
C SER A 34 -10.12 -0.46 3.87
N PRO A 35 -9.51 0.13 4.93
CA PRO A 35 -8.17 -0.27 5.39
C PRO A 35 -8.07 -1.77 5.73
N ARG A 36 -9.18 -2.37 6.20
CA ARG A 36 -9.26 -3.81 6.50
C ARG A 36 -9.20 -4.66 5.24
N PHE A 37 -9.78 -4.19 4.15
CA PHE A 37 -9.68 -4.86 2.85
C PHE A 37 -8.24 -4.84 2.36
N VAL A 38 -7.56 -3.69 2.40
CA VAL A 38 -6.13 -3.57 2.04
C VAL A 38 -5.26 -4.52 2.86
N ALA A 39 -5.43 -4.54 4.19
CA ALA A 39 -4.69 -5.45 5.06
C ALA A 39 -4.94 -6.93 4.70
N ARG A 40 -6.18 -7.28 4.33
CA ARG A 40 -6.53 -8.63 3.88
C ARG A 40 -5.84 -8.97 2.55
N VAL A 41 -5.89 -8.09 1.56
CA VAL A 41 -5.19 -8.27 0.27
C VAL A 41 -3.70 -8.52 0.51
N LEU A 42 -3.04 -7.64 1.28
CA LEU A 42 -1.61 -7.74 1.54
C LEU A 42 -1.23 -9.00 2.32
N SER A 43 -2.10 -9.46 3.23
CA SER A 43 -1.89 -10.72 3.94
C SER A 43 -2.01 -11.96 3.05
N SER A 44 -2.81 -11.90 1.97
CA SER A 44 -3.10 -13.04 1.11
C SER A 44 -2.15 -13.14 -0.08
N ILE A 45 -1.85 -12.02 -0.74
CA ILE A 45 -1.07 -12.00 -1.98
C ILE A 45 -0.02 -10.89 -2.04
N GLY A 46 0.13 -10.09 -0.98
CA GLY A 46 1.02 -8.93 -0.97
C GLY A 46 2.52 -9.26 -1.08
N SER A 47 2.91 -10.54 -1.09
CA SER A 47 4.30 -10.97 -1.24
C SER A 47 4.92 -10.58 -2.57
N THR A 48 4.12 -10.24 -3.59
CA THR A 48 4.59 -9.84 -4.92
C THR A 48 4.88 -8.34 -5.04
N VAL A 49 4.49 -7.54 -4.05
CA VAL A 49 4.66 -6.07 -4.06
C VAL A 49 5.52 -5.60 -2.87
N THR A 50 5.80 -4.30 -2.79
CA THR A 50 6.59 -3.65 -1.75
C THR A 50 5.84 -3.53 -0.40
N TRP A 51 5.29 -4.64 0.09
CA TRP A 51 4.43 -4.70 1.28
C TRP A 51 5.07 -4.10 2.55
N TRP A 52 6.42 -4.08 2.64
CA TRP A 52 7.15 -3.48 3.76
C TRP A 52 7.01 -1.95 3.83
N ARG A 53 6.56 -1.30 2.74
CA ARG A 53 6.24 0.14 2.70
C ARG A 53 4.82 0.46 3.19
N VAL A 54 4.03 -0.56 3.58
CA VAL A 54 2.63 -0.42 4.01
C VAL A 54 2.44 -0.80 5.48
N PRO A 55 2.85 0.05 6.43
CA PRO A 55 2.65 -0.22 7.85
C PRO A 55 1.19 0.06 8.28
N ASN A 56 0.90 -0.26 9.53
CA ASN A 56 -0.28 0.33 10.19
C ASN A 56 -0.09 1.83 10.45
N VAL A 57 -1.14 2.50 10.95
CA VAL A 57 -1.13 3.95 11.25
C VAL A 57 -0.09 4.39 12.29
N ARG A 58 0.53 3.46 13.02
CA ARG A 58 1.63 3.71 13.97
C ARG A 58 3.00 3.40 13.38
N GLY A 59 3.10 3.19 12.08
CA GLY A 59 4.36 2.86 11.39
C GLY A 59 4.87 1.45 11.66
N ALA A 60 4.06 0.58 12.27
CA ALA A 60 4.48 -0.77 12.66
C ALA A 60 3.95 -1.84 11.69
N LEU A 61 4.75 -2.89 11.55
CA LEU A 61 4.36 -4.18 11.00
C LEU A 61 4.20 -5.21 12.13
N PRO A 62 3.46 -6.32 11.91
CA PRO A 62 3.48 -7.47 12.81
C PRO A 62 4.91 -7.97 13.04
N ALA A 63 5.24 -8.39 14.27
CA ALA A 63 6.62 -8.75 14.64
C ALA A 63 7.33 -9.74 13.69
N PRO A 64 6.68 -10.83 13.21
CA PRO A 64 7.31 -11.74 12.24
C PRO A 64 7.67 -11.08 10.91
N LEU A 65 6.91 -10.05 10.52
CA LEU A 65 7.12 -9.29 9.29
C LEU A 65 8.15 -8.18 9.49
N THR A 66 8.23 -7.58 10.68
CA THR A 66 9.25 -6.56 10.99
C THR A 66 10.66 -7.10 10.79
N ALA A 67 10.95 -8.32 11.24
CA ALA A 67 12.27 -8.93 11.05
C ALA A 67 12.65 -9.06 9.56
N ARG A 68 11.67 -9.36 8.70
CA ARG A 68 11.86 -9.44 7.24
C ARG A 68 11.96 -8.06 6.58
N ALA A 69 11.28 -7.07 7.13
CA ALA A 69 11.23 -5.71 6.60
C ALA A 69 12.46 -4.88 6.97
N LEU A 70 13.08 -5.13 8.13
CA LEU A 70 14.25 -4.39 8.61
C LEU A 70 15.39 -4.24 7.58
N PRO A 71 15.90 -5.31 6.92
CA PRO A 71 16.94 -5.14 5.92
C PRO A 71 16.49 -4.27 4.74
N LEU A 72 15.24 -4.43 4.27
CA LEU A 72 14.66 -3.64 3.19
C LEU A 72 14.53 -2.16 3.57
N TRP A 73 14.11 -1.89 4.81
CA TRP A 73 14.05 -0.53 5.35
C TRP A 73 15.42 0.13 5.45
N GLN A 74 16.45 -0.63 5.81
CA GLN A 74 17.83 -0.13 5.83
C GLN A 74 18.35 0.17 4.43
N GLU A 75 18.13 -0.73 3.47
CA GLU A 75 18.50 -0.55 2.05
C GLU A 75 17.83 0.68 1.44
N GLU A 76 16.57 0.95 1.79
CA GLU A 76 15.83 2.11 1.30
C GLU A 76 16.09 3.40 2.09
N GLY A 77 16.86 3.34 3.18
CA GLY A 77 17.10 4.49 4.05
C GLY A 77 15.83 5.00 4.75
N MET A 78 14.89 4.11 5.08
CA MET A 78 13.64 4.47 5.77
C MET A 78 13.94 5.11 7.12
N PRO A 79 13.34 6.26 7.45
CA PRO A 79 13.45 6.85 8.78
C PRO A 79 12.70 5.97 9.78
N LEU A 80 13.42 5.41 10.74
CA LEU A 80 12.86 4.58 11.81
C LEU A 80 12.83 5.35 13.13
N THR A 81 11.80 5.09 13.91
CA THR A 81 11.71 5.45 15.33
C THR A 81 12.65 4.58 16.17
N PRO A 82 12.98 4.97 17.42
CA PRO A 82 13.81 4.16 18.31
C PRO A 82 13.26 2.74 18.55
N ASP A 83 11.94 2.57 18.46
CA ASP A 83 11.26 1.27 18.61
C ASP A 83 11.22 0.44 17.31
N GLN A 84 12.03 0.79 16.30
CA GLN A 84 12.10 0.09 15.01
C GLN A 84 10.76 0.02 14.25
N ARG A 85 10.02 1.13 14.29
CA ARG A 85 8.83 1.39 13.45
C ARG A 85 9.16 2.47 12.43
N ILE A 86 8.52 2.47 11.27
CA ILE A 86 8.63 3.58 10.32
C ILE A 86 8.11 4.86 10.97
N ASP A 87 8.90 5.94 10.92
CA ASP A 87 8.43 7.26 11.27
C ASP A 87 7.61 7.84 10.11
N LEU A 88 6.30 7.63 10.14
CA LEU A 88 5.38 8.08 9.09
C LEU A 88 5.36 9.59 8.90
N SER A 89 5.75 10.39 9.91
CA SER A 89 5.84 11.85 9.75
C SER A 89 6.97 12.26 8.81
N ARG A 90 8.00 11.41 8.67
CA ARG A 90 9.18 11.64 7.82
C ARG A 90 9.15 10.81 6.54
N ALA A 91 8.59 9.60 6.61
CA ALA A 91 8.50 8.65 5.51
C ALA A 91 7.20 8.76 4.70
N GLY A 92 6.19 9.50 5.17
CA GLY A 92 4.91 9.60 4.46
C GLY A 92 5.10 9.95 2.98
N VAL A 93 4.31 9.31 2.12
CA VAL A 93 4.20 9.70 0.71
C VAL A 93 3.71 11.14 0.60
N ASP A 94 4.14 11.85 -0.45
CA ASP A 94 3.50 13.11 -0.83
C ASP A 94 2.08 12.79 -1.37
N PRO A 95 1.01 13.36 -0.79
CA PRO A 95 -0.36 12.96 -1.16
C PRO A 95 -0.70 13.27 -2.61
N VAL A 96 -0.20 14.37 -3.18
CA VAL A 96 -0.53 14.80 -4.54
C VAL A 96 0.17 13.89 -5.56
N ALA A 97 1.46 13.66 -5.36
CA ALA A 97 2.24 12.77 -6.22
C ALA A 97 1.75 11.32 -6.14
N PHE A 98 1.38 10.87 -4.94
CA PHE A 98 0.84 9.53 -4.73
C PHE A 98 -0.51 9.35 -5.43
N ASP A 99 -1.45 10.29 -5.25
CA ASP A 99 -2.75 10.25 -5.92
C ASP A 99 -2.61 10.27 -7.44
N GLN A 100 -1.67 11.04 -7.96
CA GLN A 100 -1.37 11.08 -9.40
C GLN A 100 -0.86 9.72 -9.90
N CYS A 101 0.17 9.17 -9.25
CA CYS A 101 0.72 7.86 -9.63
C CYS A 101 -0.37 6.78 -9.62
N VAL A 102 -1.17 6.73 -8.55
CA VAL A 102 -2.24 5.74 -8.43
C VAL A 102 -3.25 5.93 -9.55
N ARG A 103 -3.69 7.15 -9.83
CA ARG A 103 -4.63 7.40 -10.94
C ARG A 103 -4.10 6.91 -12.28
N ASP A 104 -2.83 7.17 -12.57
CA ASP A 104 -2.19 6.75 -13.81
C ASP A 104 -2.05 5.22 -13.86
N ALA A 105 -1.68 4.59 -12.74
CA ALA A 105 -1.55 3.13 -12.62
C ALA A 105 -2.88 2.38 -12.73
N LEU A 106 -4.01 3.04 -12.48
CA LEU A 106 -5.35 2.46 -12.58
C LEU A 106 -6.08 2.83 -13.89
N ALA A 107 -5.47 3.62 -14.78
CA ALA A 107 -6.13 4.23 -15.93
C ALA A 107 -6.64 3.22 -16.98
N ASP A 108 -6.03 2.04 -17.07
CA ASP A 108 -6.40 0.92 -17.94
C ASP A 108 -7.40 -0.05 -17.29
N LEU A 109 -7.66 0.08 -15.99
CA LEU A 109 -8.61 -0.78 -15.29
C LEU A 109 -10.05 -0.29 -15.51
N PRO A 110 -11.03 -1.21 -15.59
CA PRO A 110 -12.42 -0.82 -15.71
C PRO A 110 -12.83 0.05 -14.51
N SER A 111 -13.56 1.12 -14.77
CA SER A 111 -14.22 1.88 -13.69
C SER A 111 -15.23 0.95 -13.03
N ALA A 112 -15.29 0.92 -11.69
CA ALA A 112 -16.26 0.09 -10.99
C ALA A 112 -17.68 0.54 -11.38
N GLY A 113 -18.31 -0.19 -12.31
CA GLY A 113 -19.58 0.20 -12.93
C GLY A 113 -19.61 -0.04 -14.43
N SER A 114 -19.66 -1.31 -14.82
CA SER A 114 -20.32 -1.81 -16.03
C SER A 114 -20.42 -3.32 -15.83
N GLU A 115 -21.42 -3.77 -15.07
CA GLU A 115 -21.87 -5.15 -15.18
C GLU A 115 -22.41 -5.31 -16.60
N ASP A 116 -21.69 -6.07 -17.44
CA ASP A 116 -22.28 -6.68 -18.62
C ASP A 116 -23.46 -7.53 -18.16
N SER A 117 -24.68 -7.05 -18.40
CA SER A 117 -25.89 -7.85 -18.29
C SER A 117 -26.03 -8.64 -19.59
N PRO A 118 -25.83 -9.97 -19.64
CA PRO A 118 -26.24 -10.73 -20.80
C PRO A 118 -27.77 -10.75 -20.85
N ALA A 119 -28.29 -10.39 -22.03
CA ALA A 119 -29.71 -10.38 -22.37
C ALA A 119 -30.33 -11.78 -22.42
#